data_AF-A0A932WPJ1-F1
#
_entry.id   AF-A0A932WPJ1-F1
#
_cell.length_a   1.000
_cell.length_b   1.000
_cell.length_c   1.000
_cell.angle_alpha   90.00
_cell.angle_beta   90.00
_cell.angle_gamma   90.00
#
_symmetry.space_group_name_H-M   'P 1'
#
loop_
_entity.id
_entity.type
_entity.pdbx_description
1 polymer ?
#
loop_
_entity_poly.entity_id
_entity_poly.type
_entity_poly.pdbx_seq_one_letter_code
_entity_poly.pdbx_strand_id
1 'polypeptide(L)'
;MECAEAREAFSARIDDALGADELARLERHVAGCAACAREWRELSRAVAFVREAGPVRAPAGFVDRVLARARPPWWRRWLAAIFVPLPRKLPVEAAAVVLVSVIGVLIYRQSPELQRATRTHPFVSQAPALD
;
A
#
# COMPACT_ATOMS: atom_id res chain seq x y z
N MET A 1 15.50 29.47 -0.17
CA MET A 1 14.87 29.28 1.14
C MET A 1 15.14 30.51 1.97
N GLU A 2 14.13 30.95 2.67
CA GLU A 2 14.19 32.11 3.55
C GLU A 2 14.65 31.71 4.95
N CYS A 3 15.10 32.69 5.74
CA CYS A 3 15.57 32.42 7.12
C CYS A 3 14.50 31.75 8.00
N ALA A 4 13.22 32.10 7.80
CA ALA A 4 12.11 31.48 8.53
C ALA A 4 11.99 29.98 8.21
N GLU A 5 11.98 29.62 6.93
CA GLU A 5 11.93 28.22 6.47
C GLU A 5 13.15 27.43 6.97
N ALA A 6 14.34 28.04 6.95
CA ALA A 6 15.55 27.40 7.45
C ALA A 6 15.46 27.06 8.94
N ARG A 7 14.92 27.98 9.75
CA ARG A 7 14.71 27.78 11.19
C ARG A 7 13.70 26.69 11.49
N GLU A 8 12.61 26.63 10.73
CA GLU A 8 11.61 25.57 10.84
C GLU A 8 12.20 24.19 10.50
N ALA A 9 13.10 24.13 9.52
CA ALA A 9 13.76 22.89 9.10
C ALA A 9 14.84 22.37 10.08
N PHE A 10 15.27 23.15 11.07
CA PHE A 10 16.35 22.74 11.99
C PHE A 10 16.01 21.51 12.83
N SER A 11 14.78 21.40 13.36
CA SER A 11 14.39 20.22 14.15
C SER A 11 14.40 18.97 13.28
N ALA A 12 13.80 19.05 12.09
CA ALA A 12 13.80 17.95 11.14
C ALA A 12 15.23 17.54 10.73
N ARG A 13 16.16 18.50 10.63
CA ARG A 13 17.59 18.18 10.41
C ARG A 13 18.21 17.41 11.57
N ILE A 14 17.93 17.80 12.83
CA ILE A 14 18.44 17.10 14.02
C ILE A 14 17.93 15.66 14.10
N ASP A 15 16.69 15.47 13.67
CA ASP A 15 16.00 14.18 13.68
C ASP A 15 16.28 13.34 12.41
N ASP A 16 17.17 13.80 11.53
CA ASP A 16 17.49 13.17 10.24
C ASP A 16 16.24 12.89 9.37
N ALA A 17 15.26 13.80 9.45
CA ALA A 17 13.94 13.70 8.82
C ALA A 17 13.80 14.54 7.55
N LEU A 18 14.87 15.20 7.08
CA LEU A 18 14.88 15.97 5.84
C LEU A 18 15.21 15.08 4.65
N GLY A 19 14.50 15.29 3.54
CA GLY A 19 14.89 14.72 2.25
C GLY A 19 16.21 15.32 1.74
N ALA A 20 16.91 14.61 0.85
CA ALA A 20 18.22 15.03 0.34
C ALA A 20 18.23 16.44 -0.27
N ASP A 21 17.22 16.77 -1.09
CA ASP A 21 17.10 18.09 -1.72
C ASP A 21 16.88 19.22 -0.69
N GLU A 22 16.12 18.93 0.36
CA GLU A 22 15.79 19.88 1.40
C GLU A 22 17.00 20.13 2.31
N LEU A 23 17.70 19.08 2.68
CA LEU A 23 18.98 19.16 3.39
C LEU A 23 19.99 20.00 2.60
N ALA A 24 20.15 19.77 1.30
CA ALA A 24 21.07 20.53 0.46
C ALA A 24 20.69 22.01 0.33
N ARG A 25 19.39 22.35 0.29
CA ARG A 25 18.94 23.75 0.33
C ARG A 25 19.26 24.39 1.68
N LEU A 26 19.03 23.67 2.78
CA LEU A 26 19.30 24.14 4.14
C LEU A 26 20.78 24.40 4.36
N GLU A 27 21.64 23.47 3.96
CA GLU A 27 23.08 23.60 4.10
C GLU A 27 23.65 24.77 3.32
N ARG A 28 23.19 24.98 2.07
CA ARG A 28 23.57 26.17 1.29
C ARG A 28 23.16 27.46 1.98
N HIS A 29 21.95 27.53 2.54
CA HIS A 29 21.50 28.73 3.23
C HIS A 29 22.28 28.98 4.52
N VAL A 30 22.51 27.94 5.34
CA VAL A 30 23.29 28.05 6.58
C VAL A 30 24.74 28.46 6.27
N ALA A 31 25.33 28.00 5.16
CA ALA A 31 26.66 28.43 4.74
C ALA A 31 26.69 29.90 4.27
N GLY A 32 25.61 30.40 3.67
CA GLY A 32 25.52 31.77 3.14
C GLY A 32 24.98 32.82 4.11
N CYS A 33 24.31 32.42 5.20
CA CYS A 33 23.65 33.32 6.14
C CYS A 33 24.26 33.22 7.55
N ALA A 34 24.98 34.26 7.96
CA ALA A 34 25.64 34.30 9.27
C ALA A 34 24.67 34.20 10.47
N ALA A 35 23.44 34.69 10.33
CA ALA A 35 22.41 34.57 11.36
C ALA A 35 21.99 33.11 11.56
N CYS A 36 21.57 32.45 10.48
CA CYS A 36 21.19 31.04 10.51
C CYS A 36 22.36 30.13 10.92
N ALA A 37 23.60 30.46 10.55
CA ALA A 37 24.80 29.74 11.01
C ALA A 37 25.06 29.86 12.51
N ARG A 38 24.74 31.00 13.13
CA ARG A 38 24.83 31.16 14.59
C ARG A 38 23.74 30.34 15.27
N GLU A 39 22.50 30.52 14.86
CA GLU A 39 21.36 29.81 15.44
C GLU A 39 21.51 28.29 15.32
N TRP A 40 21.93 27.78 14.15
CA TRP A 40 22.19 26.36 13.97
C TRP A 40 23.26 25.83 14.93
N ARG A 41 24.35 26.57 15.14
CA ARG A 41 25.42 26.16 16.08
C ARG A 41 24.93 26.15 17.52
N GLU A 42 24.17 27.16 17.93
CA GLU A 42 23.62 27.25 19.29
C GLU A 42 22.66 26.09 19.58
N LEU A 43 21.74 25.82 18.65
CA LEU A 43 20.82 24.69 18.75
C LEU A 43 21.56 23.35 18.78
N SER A 44 22.52 23.14 17.86
CA SER A 44 23.29 21.90 17.80
C SER A 44 24.07 21.64 19.10
N ARG A 45 24.62 22.70 19.72
CA ARG A 45 25.31 22.59 21.01
C ARG A 45 24.35 22.23 22.15
N ALA A 46 23.17 22.86 22.20
CA ALA A 46 22.17 22.53 23.20
C ALA A 46 21.72 21.06 23.09
N VAL A 47 21.51 20.57 21.87
CA VAL A 47 21.16 19.17 21.60
C VAL A 47 22.29 18.23 22.00
N ALA A 48 23.54 18.55 21.66
CA ALA A 48 24.71 17.76 22.05
C ALA A 48 24.81 17.63 23.58
N PHE A 49 24.64 18.75 24.30
CA PHE A 49 24.65 18.77 25.76
C PHE A 49 23.55 17.87 26.39
N VAL A 50 22.34 17.88 25.83
CA VAL A 50 21.27 16.99 26.29
C VAL A 50 21.59 15.52 25.99
N ARG A 51 22.21 15.23 24.83
CA ARG A 51 22.63 13.86 24.47
C ARG A 51 23.74 13.34 25.38
N GLU A 52 24.62 14.21 25.86
CA GLU A 52 25.70 13.87 26.83
C GLU A 52 25.17 13.41 28.18
N ALA A 53 23.98 13.87 28.61
CA ALA A 53 23.35 13.41 29.85
C ALA A 53 23.05 11.89 29.84
N GLY A 54 23.11 11.25 28.68
CA GLY A 54 23.00 9.82 28.52
C GLY A 54 21.56 9.30 28.66
N PRO A 55 21.32 8.04 28.25
CA PRO A 55 20.00 7.44 28.34
C PRO A 55 19.61 7.21 29.80
N VAL A 56 18.44 7.69 30.19
CA VAL A 56 17.83 7.40 31.49
C VAL A 56 17.20 6.01 31.44
N ARG A 57 17.33 5.25 32.54
CA ARG A 57 16.72 3.92 32.66
C ARG A 57 15.20 4.03 32.56
N ALA A 58 14.62 3.36 31.58
CA ALA A 58 13.17 3.31 31.39
C ALA A 58 12.48 2.58 32.56
N PRO A 59 11.24 2.95 32.94
CA PRO A 59 10.47 2.23 33.94
C PRO A 59 10.24 0.77 33.57
N ALA A 60 10.08 -0.11 34.57
CA ALA A 60 9.74 -1.51 34.35
C ALA A 60 8.47 -1.65 33.47
N GLY A 61 8.52 -2.59 32.52
CA GLY A 61 7.42 -2.87 31.58
C GLY A 61 7.16 -1.76 30.53
N PHE A 62 8.06 -0.78 30.37
CA PHE A 62 7.88 0.27 29.36
C PHE A 62 7.77 -0.29 27.94
N VAL A 63 8.65 -1.22 27.57
CA VAL A 63 8.64 -1.87 26.26
C VAL A 63 7.32 -2.58 26.00
N ASP A 64 6.81 -3.33 26.98
CA ASP A 64 5.54 -4.05 26.85
C ASP A 64 4.36 -3.10 26.62
N ARG A 65 4.30 -1.99 27.37
CA ARG A 65 3.27 -0.97 27.19
C ARG A 65 3.33 -0.32 25.81
N VAL A 66 4.53 0.00 25.33
CA VAL A 66 4.72 0.58 23.99
C VAL A 66 4.30 -0.41 22.91
N LEU A 67 4.73 -1.67 22.99
CA LEU A 67 4.37 -2.71 22.02
C LEU A 67 2.87 -3.01 22.03
N ALA A 68 2.23 -3.03 23.20
CA ALA A 68 0.79 -3.21 23.32
C ALA A 68 0.02 -2.07 22.63
N ARG A 69 0.52 -0.84 22.71
CA ARG A 69 -0.09 0.34 22.07
C ARG A 69 0.19 0.41 20.55
N ALA A 70 1.39 0.00 20.13
CA ALA A 70 1.86 0.11 18.75
C ALA A 70 1.42 -1.06 17.86
N ARG A 71 1.02 -2.21 18.43
CA ARG A 71 0.58 -3.36 17.63
C ARG A 71 -0.71 -3.03 16.90
N PRO A 72 -0.72 -3.08 15.55
CA PRO A 72 -1.97 -2.96 14.81
C PRO A 72 -2.90 -4.13 15.18
N PRO A 73 -4.23 -3.92 15.15
CA PRO A 73 -5.18 -4.98 15.41
C PRO A 73 -4.90 -6.23 14.56
N TRP A 74 -5.16 -7.41 15.11
CA TRP A 74 -4.94 -8.67 14.42
C TRP A 74 -5.60 -8.69 13.03
N TRP A 75 -6.80 -8.12 12.88
CA TRP A 75 -7.52 -8.05 11.61
C TRP A 75 -6.78 -7.30 10.50
N ARG A 76 -5.95 -6.29 10.81
CA ARG A 76 -5.13 -5.58 9.80
C ARG A 76 -4.04 -6.48 9.20
N ARG A 77 -3.47 -7.39 9.99
CA ARG A 77 -2.49 -8.38 9.51
C ARG A 77 -3.16 -9.42 8.63
N TRP A 78 -4.37 -9.85 8.98
CA TRP A 78 -5.17 -10.78 8.17
C TRP A 78 -5.59 -10.15 6.84
N LEU A 79 -6.06 -8.91 6.83
CA LEU A 79 -6.38 -8.19 5.59
C LEU A 79 -5.13 -8.03 4.70
N ALA A 80 -3.99 -7.61 5.26
CA ALA A 80 -2.75 -7.53 4.48
C ALA A 80 -2.35 -8.90 3.90
N ALA A 81 -2.47 -9.98 4.66
CA ALA A 81 -2.14 -11.33 4.17
C ALA A 81 -3.08 -11.80 3.04
N ILE A 82 -4.36 -11.45 3.08
CA ILE A 82 -5.35 -11.80 2.04
C ILE A 82 -5.14 -10.98 0.76
N PHE A 83 -4.77 -9.70 0.88
CA PHE A 83 -4.63 -8.80 -0.28
C PHE A 83 -3.21 -8.81 -0.91
N VAL A 84 -2.18 -9.34 -0.24
CA VAL A 84 -0.77 -9.27 -0.71
C VAL A 84 -0.34 -10.34 -1.73
N PRO A 85 -1.02 -11.47 -1.99
CA PRO A 85 -0.72 -12.27 -3.18
C PRO A 85 -1.70 -12.05 -4.34
N LEU A 86 -2.57 -11.03 -4.30
CA LEU A 86 -3.62 -10.87 -5.30
C LEU A 86 -3.12 -10.55 -6.73
N PRO A 87 -2.08 -9.71 -6.97
CA PRO A 87 -1.65 -9.44 -8.35
C PRO A 87 -0.84 -10.60 -8.98
N ARG A 88 -0.35 -11.57 -8.21
CA ARG A 88 0.47 -12.69 -8.74
C ARG A 88 -0.33 -13.96 -9.07
N LYS A 89 -1.59 -14.07 -8.65
CA LYS A 89 -2.43 -15.27 -8.87
C LYS A 89 -3.43 -15.16 -10.04
N LEU A 90 -3.51 -14.01 -10.69
CA LEU A 90 -4.39 -13.78 -11.84
C LEU A 90 -4.09 -14.56 -13.15
N PRO A 91 -2.90 -15.15 -13.43
CA PRO A 91 -2.73 -15.82 -14.73
C PRO A 91 -3.44 -17.18 -14.83
N VAL A 92 -3.69 -17.87 -13.71
CA VAL A 92 -4.23 -19.24 -13.73
C VAL A 92 -5.75 -19.26 -13.90
N GLU A 93 -6.48 -18.37 -13.21
CA GLU A 93 -7.95 -18.32 -13.31
C GLU A 93 -8.40 -17.85 -14.70
N ALA A 94 -7.72 -16.87 -15.29
CA ALA A 94 -7.99 -16.43 -16.66
C ALA A 94 -7.73 -17.56 -17.68
N ALA A 95 -6.66 -18.35 -17.50
CA ALA A 95 -6.36 -19.49 -18.37
C ALA A 95 -7.44 -20.60 -18.27
N ALA A 96 -7.98 -20.86 -17.08
CA ALA A 96 -9.04 -21.84 -16.90
C ALA A 96 -10.34 -21.44 -17.62
N VAL A 97 -10.76 -20.18 -17.53
CA VAL A 97 -11.96 -19.67 -18.22
C VAL A 97 -11.80 -19.76 -19.74
N VAL A 98 -10.62 -19.38 -20.27
CA VAL A 98 -10.34 -19.49 -21.71
C VAL A 98 -10.36 -20.97 -22.15
N LEU A 99 -9.73 -21.86 -21.38
CA LEU A 99 -9.68 -23.29 -21.70
C LEU A 99 -11.08 -23.92 -21.76
N VAL A 100 -11.92 -23.66 -20.75
CA VAL A 100 -13.30 -24.16 -20.72
C VAL A 100 -14.12 -23.60 -21.88
N SER A 101 -13.95 -22.32 -22.20
CA SER A 101 -14.65 -21.67 -23.31
C SER A 101 -14.25 -22.27 -24.67
N VAL A 102 -12.96 -22.50 -24.90
CA VAL A 102 -12.45 -23.11 -26.14
C VAL A 102 -12.93 -24.55 -26.27
N ILE A 103 -12.87 -25.34 -25.20
CA ILE A 103 -13.36 -26.73 -25.20
C ILE A 103 -14.87 -26.77 -25.53
N GLY A 104 -15.67 -25.90 -24.93
CA GLY A 104 -17.10 -25.79 -25.22
C GLY A 104 -17.39 -25.48 -26.69
N VAL A 105 -16.63 -24.54 -27.29
CA VAL A 105 -16.74 -24.20 -28.71
C VAL A 105 -16.33 -25.38 -29.60
N LEU A 106 -15.25 -26.09 -29.27
CA LEU A 106 -14.81 -27.26 -30.05
C LEU A 106 -15.83 -28.39 -30.02
N ILE A 107 -16.42 -28.68 -28.84
CA ILE A 107 -17.49 -29.68 -28.70
C ILE A 107 -18.72 -29.28 -29.53
N TYR A 108 -19.11 -27.99 -29.50
CA TYR A 108 -20.24 -27.49 -30.28
C TYR A 108 -19.99 -27.59 -31.79
N ARG A 109 -18.76 -27.35 -32.25
CA ARG A 109 -18.40 -27.49 -33.67
C ARG A 109 -18.30 -28.94 -34.13
N GLN A 110 -17.92 -29.87 -33.25
CA GLN A 110 -17.81 -31.29 -33.58
C GLN A 110 -19.13 -32.07 -33.48
N SER A 111 -20.17 -31.50 -32.85
CA SER A 111 -21.45 -32.17 -32.59
C SER A 111 -22.61 -31.55 -33.40
N PRO A 112 -22.68 -31.72 -34.74
CA PRO A 112 -23.80 -31.21 -35.54
C PRO A 112 -25.16 -31.84 -35.18
N GLU A 113 -25.17 -32.95 -34.43
CA GLU A 113 -26.38 -33.63 -33.96
C GLU A 113 -27.16 -32.82 -32.92
N LEU A 114 -26.50 -31.96 -32.13
CA LEU A 114 -27.17 -31.06 -31.17
C LEU A 114 -27.95 -29.94 -31.88
N GLN A 115 -27.52 -29.51 -33.08
CA GLN A 115 -28.27 -28.53 -33.88
C GLN A 115 -29.58 -29.11 -34.43
N ARG A 116 -29.67 -30.43 -34.66
CA ARG A 116 -30.90 -31.10 -35.08
C ARG A 116 -31.92 -31.20 -33.94
N ALA A 117 -31.46 -31.45 -32.71
CA ALA A 117 -32.33 -31.48 -31.54
C ALA A 117 -32.97 -30.11 -31.25
N THR A 118 -32.21 -29.01 -31.35
CA THR A 118 -32.74 -27.65 -31.10
C THR A 118 -33.66 -27.15 -32.22
N ARG A 119 -33.53 -27.66 -33.47
CA ARG A 119 -34.47 -27.33 -34.57
C ARG A 119 -35.78 -28.12 -34.54
N THR A 120 -35.86 -29.21 -33.78
CA THR A 120 -37.03 -30.10 -33.78
C THR A 120 -37.91 -29.87 -32.56
N HIS A 121 -38.51 -28.68 -32.48
CA HIS A 121 -39.77 -28.52 -31.76
C HIS A 121 -40.65 -27.49 -32.50
N PRO A 122 -41.39 -27.90 -33.55
CA PRO A 122 -42.60 -27.18 -33.89
C PRO A 122 -43.57 -27.38 -32.72
N PHE A 123 -43.89 -26.30 -32.00
CA PHE A 123 -44.98 -26.30 -31.05
C PHE A 123 -46.30 -26.42 -31.84
N VAL A 124 -46.73 -27.65 -32.14
CA VAL A 124 -48.08 -27.94 -32.60
C VAL A 124 -48.96 -28.09 -31.37
N SER A 125 -49.57 -26.98 -30.96
CA SER A 125 -50.69 -26.96 -30.01
C SER A 125 -51.96 -27.35 -30.77
N GLN A 126 -52.28 -28.65 -30.80
CA GLN A 126 -53.64 -29.10 -31.04
C GLN A 126 -54.33 -29.27 -29.68
N ALA A 127 -55.29 -28.40 -29.39
CA ALA A 127 -56.33 -28.64 -28.39
C ALA A 127 -57.68 -28.65 -29.12
N PRO A 128 -58.45 -29.76 -29.08
CA PRO A 128 -59.83 -29.74 -29.55
C PRO A 128 -60.70 -29.05 -28.49
N ALA A 129 -61.30 -27.92 -28.84
CA ALA A 129 -62.38 -27.32 -28.07
C ALA A 129 -63.71 -27.97 -28.49
N LEU A 130 -64.45 -28.37 -27.46
CA LEU A 130 -65.76 -29.00 -27.47
C LEU A 130 -66.82 -28.13 -28.17
N ASP A 131 -67.68 -28.76 -28.95
CA ASP A 131 -69.12 -28.47 -29.10
C ASP A 131 -69.86 -29.78 -29.43
#